data_AF-A0A3B9UD41-F1
#
_entry.id   AF-A0A3B9UD41-F1
#
_cell.length_a   1.000
_cell.length_b   1.000
_cell.length_c   1.000
_cell.angle_alpha   90.00
_cell.angle_beta   90.00
_cell.angle_gamma   90.00
#
_symmetry.space_group_name_H-M   'P 1'
#
loop_
_entity.id
_entity.type
_entity.pdbx_description
1 polymer ?
#
loop_
_entity_poly.entity_id
_entity_poly.type
_entity_poly.pdbx_seq_one_letter_code
_entity_poly.pdbx_strand_id
1 'polypeptide(L)'
;MLNPFRSVSVYQLRQRWKAGLLLFALVIAAATLWYTESLAQGLRRREAREVARWGMAVEHIVKSSPDVDLTLATQIIEDNESIPLLLVDDQGRVVSSRNVAWRDST
;
A
#
# COMPACT_ATOMS: atom_id res chain seq x y z
N MET A 1 -35.12 -56.75 -29.37
CA MET A 1 -33.74 -56.52 -29.82
C MET A 1 -33.36 -55.11 -29.39
N LEU A 2 -32.48 -54.95 -28.38
CA LEU A 2 -32.06 -53.63 -27.88
C LEU A 2 -30.81 -53.16 -28.65
N ASN A 3 -30.88 -51.95 -29.20
CA ASN A 3 -29.76 -51.31 -29.89
C ASN A 3 -28.68 -50.85 -28.89
N PRO A 4 -27.37 -51.17 -29.07
CA PRO A 4 -26.33 -50.90 -28.07
C PRO A 4 -25.55 -49.59 -28.27
N PHE A 5 -25.88 -48.74 -29.25
CA PHE A 5 -25.13 -47.51 -29.51
C PHE A 5 -25.66 -46.32 -28.71
N ARG A 6 -25.31 -46.28 -27.42
CA ARG A 6 -25.42 -45.08 -26.58
C ARG A 6 -24.40 -44.05 -27.07
N SER A 7 -24.85 -43.07 -27.85
CA SER A 7 -24.05 -41.91 -28.22
C SER A 7 -23.90 -41.00 -27.00
N VAL A 8 -22.73 -41.04 -26.35
CA VAL A 8 -22.31 -39.93 -25.48
C VAL A 8 -22.09 -38.74 -26.40
N SER A 9 -23.08 -37.86 -26.48
CA SER A 9 -23.19 -36.87 -27.53
C SER A 9 -22.10 -35.79 -27.39
N VAL A 10 -21.46 -35.48 -28.51
CA VAL A 10 -20.41 -34.45 -28.70
C VAL A 10 -20.81 -33.06 -28.14
N TYR A 11 -22.11 -32.84 -27.90
CA TYR A 11 -22.66 -31.67 -27.23
C TYR A 11 -22.20 -31.53 -25.76
N GLN A 12 -22.10 -32.64 -25.02
CA GLN A 12 -21.67 -32.62 -23.61
C GLN A 12 -20.21 -32.19 -23.47
N LEU A 13 -19.35 -32.55 -24.42
CA LEU A 13 -17.94 -32.13 -24.42
C LEU A 13 -17.82 -30.63 -24.72
N ARG A 14 -18.52 -30.13 -25.77
CA ARG A 14 -18.53 -28.69 -26.11
C ARG A 14 -19.02 -27.79 -24.97
N GLN A 15 -19.93 -28.27 -24.12
CA GLN A 15 -20.43 -27.52 -22.97
C GLN A 15 -19.44 -27.50 -21.78
N ARG A 16 -18.66 -28.58 -21.58
CA ARG A 16 -17.64 -28.65 -20.51
C ARG A 16 -16.45 -27.72 -20.75
N TRP A 17 -16.09 -27.46 -22.01
CA TRP A 17 -15.04 -26.48 -22.35
C TRP A 17 -15.41 -25.05 -21.90
N LYS A 18 -16.67 -24.65 -22.05
CA LYS A 18 -17.15 -23.35 -21.56
C LYS A 18 -17.08 -23.25 -20.03
N ALA A 19 -17.42 -24.34 -19.32
CA ALA A 19 -17.27 -24.41 -17.86
C ALA A 19 -15.80 -24.35 -17.42
N GLY A 20 -14.90 -25.01 -18.17
CA GLY A 20 -13.45 -24.92 -17.94
C GLY A 20 -12.90 -23.51 -18.11
N LEU A 21 -13.36 -22.76 -19.11
CA LEU A 21 -13.00 -21.34 -19.30
C LEU A 21 -13.48 -20.46 -18.15
N LEU A 22 -14.70 -20.67 -17.65
CA LEU A 22 -15.22 -19.95 -16.49
C LEU A 22 -14.41 -20.25 -15.22
N LEU A 23 -14.08 -21.53 -14.99
CA LEU A 23 -13.24 -21.92 -13.87
C LEU A 23 -11.85 -21.26 -13.97
N PHE A 24 -11.26 -21.25 -15.16
CA PHE A 24 -9.97 -20.62 -15.41
C PHE A 24 -9.99 -19.11 -15.13
N ALA A 25 -11.03 -18.41 -15.58
CA ALA A 25 -11.23 -16.99 -15.28
C ALA A 25 -11.35 -16.74 -13.77
N LEU A 26 -12.07 -17.61 -13.05
CA LEU A 26 -12.26 -17.50 -11.62
C LEU A 26 -10.96 -17.78 -10.85
N VAL A 27 -10.14 -18.72 -11.32
CA VAL A 27 -8.79 -18.98 -10.80
C VAL A 27 -7.88 -17.78 -11.00
N ILE A 28 -7.89 -17.16 -12.19
CA ILE A 28 -7.09 -15.95 -12.46
C ILE A 28 -7.54 -14.81 -11.55
N ALA A 29 -8.85 -14.60 -11.38
CA ALA A 29 -9.38 -13.55 -10.51
C ALA A 29 -8.94 -13.76 -9.06
N ALA A 30 -9.08 -14.98 -8.53
CA ALA A 30 -8.65 -15.33 -7.18
C ALA A 30 -7.12 -15.17 -7.00
N ALA A 31 -6.34 -15.63 -7.97
CA ALA A 31 -4.88 -15.49 -7.95
C ALA A 31 -4.46 -14.01 -7.98
N THR A 32 -5.13 -13.19 -8.80
CA THR A 32 -4.88 -11.75 -8.87
C THR A 32 -5.18 -11.07 -7.54
N LEU A 33 -6.34 -11.33 -6.94
CA LEU A 33 -6.70 -10.77 -5.64
C LEU A 33 -5.70 -11.15 -4.55
N TRP A 34 -5.31 -12.43 -4.51
CA TRP A 34 -4.33 -12.92 -3.55
C TRP A 34 -2.96 -12.25 -3.74
N TYR A 35 -2.53 -12.10 -5.00
CA TYR A 35 -1.30 -11.40 -5.34
C TYR A 35 -1.34 -9.94 -4.91
N THR A 36 -2.44 -9.22 -5.17
CA THR A 36 -2.61 -7.81 -4.76
C THR A 36 -2.49 -7.63 -3.25
N GLU A 37 -3.10 -8.49 -2.43
CA GLU A 37 -2.97 -8.40 -0.97
C GLU A 37 -1.52 -8.58 -0.52
N SER A 38 -0.81 -9.56 -1.09
CA SER A 38 0.59 -9.82 -0.77
C SER A 38 1.51 -8.67 -1.18
N LEU A 39 1.25 -8.06 -2.35
CA LEU A 39 1.98 -6.89 -2.84
C LEU A 39 1.77 -5.67 -1.95
N ALA A 40 0.52 -5.39 -1.58
CA ALA A 40 0.18 -4.26 -0.72
C ALA A 40 0.85 -4.36 0.65
N GLN A 41 0.90 -5.56 1.24
CA GLN A 41 1.64 -5.80 2.49
C GLN A 41 3.15 -5.55 2.35
N GLY A 42 3.76 -6.04 1.28
CA GLY A 42 5.18 -5.84 1.01
C GLY A 42 5.54 -4.38 0.73
N LEU A 43 4.66 -3.66 0.04
CA LEU A 43 4.83 -2.25 -0.29
C LEU A 43 4.76 -1.36 0.96
N ARG A 44 3.73 -1.53 1.80
CA ARG A 44 3.61 -0.79 3.08
C ARG A 44 4.85 -0.92 3.94
N ARG A 45 5.41 -2.13 4.04
CA ARG A 45 6.66 -2.38 4.79
C ARG A 45 7.87 -1.68 4.18
N ARG A 46 7.93 -1.54 2.85
CA ARG A 46 9.00 -0.83 2.15
C ARG A 46 8.88 0.67 2.35
N GLU A 47 7.70 1.22 2.12
CA GLU A 47 7.41 2.65 2.30
C GLU A 47 7.70 3.11 3.74
N ALA A 48 7.24 2.37 4.75
CA ALA A 48 7.50 2.72 6.14
C ALA A 48 9.00 2.81 6.47
N ARG A 49 9.83 1.93 5.89
CA ARG A 49 11.29 1.99 6.07
C ARG A 49 11.92 3.18 5.36
N GLU A 50 11.40 3.56 4.21
CA GLU A 50 11.87 4.75 3.48
C GLU A 50 11.60 6.02 4.30
N VAL A 51 10.36 6.15 4.80
CA VAL A 51 9.94 7.28 5.63
C VAL A 51 10.75 7.34 6.92
N ALA A 52 11.00 6.20 7.57
CA ALA A 52 11.83 6.16 8.77
C ALA A 52 13.27 6.63 8.50
N ARG A 53 13.87 6.21 7.38
CA ARG A 53 15.22 6.67 6.98
C ARG A 53 15.26 8.15 6.66
N TRP A 54 14.25 8.65 5.95
CA TRP A 54 14.10 10.08 5.69
C TRP A 54 13.99 10.88 6.99
N GLY A 55 13.16 10.42 7.94
CA GLY A 55 13.01 11.05 9.26
C GLY A 55 14.33 11.12 10.04
N MET A 56 15.10 10.02 10.08
CA MET A 56 16.42 10.00 10.72
C MET A 56 17.42 10.95 10.03
N ALA A 57 17.39 11.06 8.70
CA ALA A 57 18.27 11.96 7.96
C ALA A 57 17.93 13.43 8.27
N VAL A 58 16.65 13.80 8.26
CA VAL A 58 16.17 15.14 8.61
C VAL A 58 16.50 15.47 10.07
N GLU A 59 16.27 14.55 11.00
CA GLU A 59 16.62 14.72 12.40
C GLU A 59 18.13 14.97 12.59
N HIS A 60 18.97 14.23 11.87
CA HIS A 60 20.42 14.40 11.92
C HIS A 60 20.84 15.79 11.42
N ILE A 61 20.30 16.24 10.28
CA ILE A 61 20.57 17.58 9.72
C ILE A 61 20.19 18.68 10.72
N VAL A 62 19.05 18.54 11.38
CA VAL A 62 18.56 19.53 12.37
C VAL A 62 19.40 19.52 13.66
N LYS A 63 19.95 18.37 14.07
CA LYS A 63 20.75 18.25 15.31
C LYS A 63 22.24 18.58 15.16
N SER A 64 22.82 18.47 13.95
CA SER A 64 24.27 18.50 13.77
C SER A 64 24.90 19.90 13.65
N SER A 65 24.12 20.98 13.54
CA SER A 65 24.66 22.34 13.42
C SER A 65 24.15 23.25 14.55
N PRO A 66 25.02 23.94 15.31
CA PRO A 66 24.61 24.96 16.29
C PRO A 66 23.97 26.21 15.66
N ASP A 67 24.06 26.33 14.34
CA ASP A 67 23.62 27.46 13.50
C ASP A 67 22.75 26.92 12.35
N VAL A 68 21.79 26.03 12.64
CA VAL A 68 20.87 25.51 11.61
C VAL A 68 20.05 26.66 11.07
N ASP A 69 20.29 26.95 9.79
CA ASP A 69 19.46 27.81 8.96
C ASP A 69 18.03 27.21 8.93
N LEU A 70 17.12 27.76 9.74
CA LEU A 70 15.71 27.33 9.86
C LEU A 70 15.02 27.26 8.49
N THR A 71 15.56 27.96 7.50
CA THR A 71 15.15 27.95 6.10
C THR A 71 15.06 26.54 5.52
N LEU A 72 16.05 25.67 5.78
CA LEU A 72 16.09 24.32 5.19
C LEU A 72 15.05 23.38 5.83
N ALA A 73 14.90 23.44 7.15
CA ALA A 73 13.87 22.69 7.86
C ALA A 73 12.46 23.18 7.48
N THR A 74 12.28 24.49 7.31
CA THR A 74 11.01 25.09 6.88
C THR A 74 10.66 24.66 5.46
N GLN A 75 11.62 24.70 4.53
CA GLN A 75 11.42 24.26 3.15
C GLN A 75 11.05 22.78 3.04
N ILE A 76 11.73 21.90 3.77
CA ILE A 76 11.42 20.46 3.77
C ILE A 76 10.01 20.17 4.30
N ILE A 77 9.53 20.97 5.25
CA ILE A 77 8.17 20.86 5.82
C ILE A 77 7.12 21.49 4.89
N GLU A 78 7.47 22.56 4.17
CA GLU A 78 6.58 23.25 3.22
C GLU A 78 6.41 22.46 1.91
N ASP A 79 7.47 21.81 1.41
CA ASP A 79 7.44 21.04 0.16
C ASP A 79 6.81 19.64 0.34
N ASN A 80 6.41 19.25 1.56
CA ASN A 80 5.87 17.92 1.84
C ASN A 80 4.34 17.85 1.75
N GLU A 81 3.81 17.23 0.68
CA GLU A 81 2.36 17.07 0.48
C GLU A 81 1.80 15.68 0.85
N SER A 82 2.66 14.69 1.08
CA SER A 82 2.23 13.27 1.16
C SER A 82 2.55 12.58 2.48
N ILE A 83 3.53 13.08 3.24
CA ILE A 83 3.96 12.45 4.49
C ILE A 83 3.29 13.21 5.66
N PRO A 84 2.58 12.52 6.55
CA PRO A 84 2.08 13.12 7.79
C PRO A 84 3.23 13.46 8.73
N LEU A 85 3.38 14.73 9.08
CA LEU A 85 4.44 15.21 9.99
C LEU A 85 3.82 15.83 11.24
N LEU A 86 4.41 15.54 12.39
CA LEU A 86 4.09 16.13 13.69
C LEU A 86 5.38 16.63 14.32
N LEU A 87 5.43 17.93 14.59
CA LEU A 87 6.53 18.54 15.34
C LEU A 87 6.13 18.58 16.81
N VAL A 88 6.95 17.99 17.68
CA VAL A 88 6.74 17.96 19.13
C VAL A 88 7.89 18.64 19.85
N ASP A 89 7.57 19.36 20.92
CA ASP A 89 8.57 19.90 21.84
C ASP A 89 9.13 18.81 22.78
N ASP A 90 10.10 19.18 23.61
CA ASP A 90 10.73 18.32 24.61
C ASP A 90 9.77 17.85 25.71
N GLN A 91 8.64 18.54 25.88
CA GLN A 91 7.57 18.18 26.81
C GLN A 91 6.49 17.30 26.17
N GLY A 92 6.66 16.93 24.89
CA GLY A 92 5.74 16.07 24.15
C GLY A 92 4.47 16.78 23.67
N ARG A 93 4.43 18.12 23.68
CA ARG A 93 3.33 18.90 23.11
C ARG A 93 3.53 19.10 21.62
N VAL A 94 2.45 19.01 20.86
CA VAL A 94 2.49 19.23 19.41
C VAL A 94 2.61 20.73 19.14
N VAL A 95 3.70 21.11 18.48
CA VAL A 95 4.01 22.50 18.08
C VAL A 95 3.42 22.80 16.70
N SER A 96 3.43 21.82 15.80
CA SER A 96 2.92 21.97 14.44
C SER A 96 2.58 20.62 13.81
N SER A 97 1.63 20.62 12.88
CA SER A 97 1.15 19.43 12.16
C SER A 97 1.06 19.70 10.66
N ARG A 98 1.50 18.73 9.84
CA ARG A 98 1.30 18.72 8.37
C ARG A 98 0.67 17.41 7.93
N ASN A 99 -0.27 17.51 6.99
CA ASN A 99 -0.98 16.36 6.40
C ASN A 99 -1.63 15.42 7.44
N VAL A 100 -1.91 15.93 8.65
CA VAL A 100 -2.63 15.24 9.72
C VAL A 100 -3.68 16.17 10.32
N ALA A 101 -4.89 15.64 10.51
CA ALA A 101 -5.93 16.31 11.26
C ALA A 101 -5.61 16.18 12.77
N TRP A 102 -4.77 17.07 13.29
CA TRP A 102 -4.53 17.16 14.72
C TRP A 102 -5.55 18.12 15.35
N ARG A 103 -6.37 17.60 16.26
CA ARG A 103 -7.35 18.40 17.01
C ARG A 103 -6.84 18.55 18.43
N ASP A 104 -6.38 19.75 18.77
CA ASP A 104 -6.01 20.09 20.13
C ASP A 104 -7.25 19.95 21.03
N SER A 105 -7.28 18.93 21.88
CA SER A 105 -8.16 18.90 23.04
C SER A 105 -7.51 19.78 24.10
N THR A 106 -8.08 20.98 24.26
CA THR A 106 -7.78 21.97 25.29
C THR A 106 -7.66 21.37 26.68
#